data_AF-A0A3A9JIT2-F1
#
_entry.id   AF-A0A3A9JIT2-F1
#
_cell.length_a   1.000
_cell.length_b   1.000
_cell.length_c   1.000
_cell.angle_alpha   90.00
_cell.angle_beta   90.00
_cell.angle_gamma   90.00
#
_symmetry.space_group_name_H-M   'P 1'
#
loop_
_entity.id
_entity.type
_entity.pdbx_description
1 polymer ?
#
loop_
_entity_poly.entity_id
_entity_poly.type
_entity_poly.pdbx_seq_one_letter_code
_entity_poly.pdbx_strand_id
1 'polypeptide(L)'
;MTALARGWCPSLHEPMRSGDGWLSRIKPYAACLGAEQARIIAREAARHGNGAIDLTQRGNLQPRGFSGASAVAFANAMVAAGLAHPDPAVERNRNLLAPPLLGHDPDIAPGTAELVEALPAAMAEWPALPGKFGLLVDGGGRLPLAGEGADIMLRHTGAWVELRLGGGDAMAHCAPAEAVAAATALARHFTTLAPARRMRQAVAAQGAQAILAACGLEAAPDLTPRPAPPIAVGLLPGQVLGVAAPFGQLRAEQLAALAGLAEQQGDGTLRLTPWRTLLLPGVEDAAPAAALGLILAPEDPRLRIASCTGAPGCASAFIDTRAAAARVAAAGLPGLLHLSGCAKGCAHPGPAPATLVGGPDGYAIIRDGRAGDRPAAAGLTLEQALAVLQRP
;
A
#
# COMPACT_ATOMS: atom_id res chain seq x y z
N MET A 1 21.83 -16.74 5.74
CA MET A 1 20.56 -17.35 6.21
C MET A 1 19.41 -16.51 5.66
N THR A 2 18.56 -17.07 4.81
CA THR A 2 17.35 -16.42 4.31
C THR A 2 16.43 -16.12 5.49
N ALA A 3 16.22 -14.84 5.80
CA ALA A 3 15.33 -14.45 6.88
C ALA A 3 13.90 -14.93 6.56
N LEU A 4 13.46 -15.98 7.24
CA LEU A 4 12.16 -16.62 7.02
C LEU A 4 11.03 -15.59 7.00
N ALA A 5 10.16 -15.70 5.99
CA ALA A 5 8.90 -14.97 5.97
C ALA A 5 8.07 -15.43 7.18
N ARG A 6 7.54 -14.49 7.97
CA ARG A 6 6.83 -14.77 9.24
C ARG A 6 5.48 -15.49 9.10
N GLY A 7 5.17 -16.06 7.94
CA GLY A 7 3.95 -16.85 7.69
C GLY A 7 2.64 -16.05 7.62
N TRP A 8 2.49 -14.92 8.32
CA TRP A 8 1.25 -14.12 8.35
C TRP A 8 1.48 -12.61 8.15
N CYS A 9 0.40 -11.85 8.05
CA CYS A 9 0.41 -10.38 7.95
C CYS A 9 -0.32 -9.75 9.13
N PRO A 10 0.12 -8.59 9.64
CA PRO A 10 -0.58 -7.92 10.73
C PRO A 10 -1.98 -7.51 10.28
N SER A 11 -2.94 -7.64 11.19
CA SER A 11 -4.25 -7.00 11.13
C SER A 11 -4.43 -6.11 12.37
N LEU A 12 -5.62 -5.55 12.55
CA LEU A 12 -5.93 -4.83 13.78
C LEU A 12 -6.02 -5.79 14.97
N HIS A 13 -6.73 -6.92 14.80
CA HIS A 13 -7.00 -7.91 15.84
C HIS A 13 -5.86 -8.90 16.07
N GLU A 14 -4.99 -9.08 15.07
CA GLU A 14 -3.78 -9.90 15.13
C GLU A 14 -2.55 -9.02 14.83
N PRO A 15 -2.10 -8.19 15.80
CA PRO A 15 -0.93 -7.35 15.60
C PRO A 15 0.33 -8.21 15.44
N MET A 16 1.37 -7.65 14.84
CA MET A 16 2.65 -8.35 14.64
C MET A 16 3.75 -7.73 15.49
N ARG A 17 4.44 -8.54 16.28
CA ARG A 17 5.63 -8.09 17.00
C ARG A 17 6.73 -7.72 16.02
N SER A 18 7.20 -6.48 16.05
CA SER A 18 8.29 -5.93 15.23
C SER A 18 9.53 -5.63 16.09
N GLY A 19 10.50 -4.88 15.56
CA GLY A 19 11.72 -4.50 16.29
C GLY A 19 11.51 -3.41 17.34
N ASP A 20 10.48 -2.59 17.18
CA ASP A 20 10.17 -1.45 18.06
C ASP A 20 8.90 -1.63 18.91
N GLY A 21 8.35 -2.85 18.96
CA GLY A 21 7.06 -3.14 19.60
C GLY A 21 6.09 -3.80 18.63
N TRP A 22 4.80 -3.80 18.96
CA TRP A 22 3.76 -4.36 18.11
C TRP A 22 3.35 -3.37 17.01
N LEU A 23 3.05 -3.93 15.83
CA LEU A 23 2.59 -3.25 14.63
C LEU A 23 1.16 -3.68 14.33
N SER A 24 0.24 -2.72 14.23
CA SER A 24 -1.15 -2.97 13.86
C SER A 24 -1.39 -2.50 12.41
N ARG A 25 -2.48 -2.94 11.80
CA ARG A 25 -2.89 -2.45 10.47
C ARG A 25 -4.35 -2.02 10.51
N ILE A 26 -4.60 -0.82 10.02
CA ILE A 26 -5.93 -0.24 9.86
C ILE A 26 -6.26 -0.25 8.37
N LYS A 27 -7.49 -0.63 8.02
CA LYS A 27 -7.98 -0.69 6.65
C LYS A 27 -9.17 0.24 6.45
N PRO A 28 -8.95 1.54 6.23
CA PRO A 28 -10.06 2.48 6.06
C PRO A 28 -10.99 2.04 4.92
N TYR A 29 -12.29 2.23 5.10
CA TYR A 29 -13.28 1.85 4.10
C TYR A 29 -13.04 2.65 2.82
N ALA A 30 -12.95 1.94 1.68
CA ALA A 30 -12.62 2.53 0.38
C ALA A 30 -11.36 3.43 0.40
N ALA A 31 -10.37 3.12 1.24
CA ALA A 31 -9.15 3.92 1.42
C ALA A 31 -9.42 5.40 1.76
N CYS A 32 -10.57 5.71 2.37
CA CYS A 32 -10.98 7.06 2.76
C CYS A 32 -11.03 7.20 4.29
N LEU A 33 -10.56 8.33 4.79
CA LEU A 33 -10.66 8.73 6.19
C LEU A 33 -11.41 10.05 6.30
N GLY A 34 -12.35 10.14 7.24
CA GLY A 34 -12.79 11.44 7.73
C GLY A 34 -11.70 12.10 8.59
N ALA A 35 -11.69 13.43 8.66
CA ALA A 35 -10.75 14.20 9.47
C ALA A 35 -10.74 13.73 10.94
N GLU A 36 -11.92 13.52 11.54
CA GLU A 36 -12.00 13.03 12.92
C GLU A 36 -11.41 11.62 13.06
N GLN A 37 -11.67 10.72 12.13
CA GLN A 37 -11.05 9.39 12.13
C GLN A 37 -9.52 9.48 12.05
N ALA A 38 -8.98 10.35 11.21
CA ALA A 38 -7.54 10.59 11.11
C ALA A 38 -6.96 11.14 12.44
N ARG A 39 -7.67 12.06 13.12
CA ARG A 39 -7.27 12.55 14.46
C ARG A 39 -7.28 11.45 15.51
N ILE A 40 -8.30 10.59 15.52
CA ILE A 40 -8.37 9.44 16.43
C ILE A 40 -7.16 8.53 16.18
N ILE A 41 -6.86 8.18 14.93
CA ILE A 41 -5.69 7.36 14.59
C ILE A 41 -4.40 8.01 15.12
N ALA A 42 -4.20 9.29 14.84
CA ALA A 42 -3.03 10.04 15.28
C ALA A 42 -2.89 10.02 16.81
N ARG A 43 -3.95 10.40 17.52
CA ARG A 43 -3.99 10.45 18.98
C ARG A 43 -3.70 9.09 19.60
N GLU A 44 -4.36 8.03 19.15
CA GLU A 44 -4.18 6.70 19.71
C GLU A 44 -2.81 6.10 19.35
N ALA A 45 -2.28 6.38 18.15
CA ALA A 45 -0.93 5.96 17.76
C ALA A 45 0.17 6.65 18.60
N ALA A 46 -0.01 7.94 18.94
CA ALA A 46 0.89 8.67 19.83
C ALA A 46 0.75 8.21 21.29
N ARG A 47 -0.48 7.99 21.76
CA ARG A 47 -0.77 7.60 23.15
C ARG A 47 -0.32 6.18 23.48
N HIS A 48 -0.56 5.24 22.57
CA HIS A 48 -0.38 3.81 22.84
C HIS A 48 0.85 3.20 22.18
N GLY A 49 1.39 3.86 21.15
CA GLY A 49 2.54 3.42 20.37
C GLY A 49 3.70 4.40 20.42
N ASN A 50 4.47 4.49 19.33
CA ASN A 50 5.60 5.42 19.20
C ASN A 50 5.30 6.61 18.27
N GLY A 51 4.03 6.83 17.93
CA GLY A 51 3.56 7.90 17.05
C GLY A 51 3.98 7.75 15.58
N ALA A 52 4.60 6.65 15.17
CA ALA A 52 4.99 6.42 13.78
C ALA A 52 3.89 5.64 13.04
N ILE A 53 3.53 6.08 11.83
CA ILE A 53 2.43 5.52 11.04
C ILE A 53 2.92 5.30 9.60
N ASP A 54 3.07 4.04 9.20
CA ASP A 54 3.51 3.71 7.84
C ASP A 54 2.32 3.69 6.87
N LEU A 55 2.45 4.37 5.74
CA LEU A 55 1.57 4.25 4.58
C LEU A 55 1.92 2.98 3.81
N THR A 56 0.92 2.28 3.27
CA THR A 56 1.13 1.02 2.55
C THR A 56 0.71 1.09 1.09
N GLN A 57 1.26 0.19 0.26
CA GLN A 57 0.89 0.00 -1.15
C GLN A 57 -0.55 -0.51 -1.38
N ARG A 58 -1.40 -0.52 -0.34
CA ARG A 58 -2.77 -1.01 -0.39
C ARG A 58 -3.77 0.03 0.11
N GLY A 59 -3.35 1.29 0.24
CA GLY A 59 -4.20 2.34 0.80
C GLY A 59 -4.56 2.09 2.28
N ASN A 60 -3.69 1.41 3.03
CA ASN A 60 -3.86 1.16 4.47
C ASN A 60 -2.80 1.88 5.30
N LEU A 61 -3.04 1.96 6.62
CA LEU A 61 -2.13 2.54 7.62
C LEU A 61 -1.56 1.46 8.55
N GLN A 62 -0.31 1.63 8.97
CA GLN A 62 0.32 0.76 9.97
C GLN A 62 0.96 1.56 11.12
N PRO A 63 0.18 1.91 12.16
CA PRO A 63 0.74 2.45 13.38
C PRO A 63 1.50 1.36 14.14
N ARG A 64 2.51 1.78 14.92
CA ARG A 64 3.48 0.86 15.51
C ARG A 64 4.01 1.32 16.86
N GLY A 65 4.88 0.49 17.44
CA GLY A 65 5.52 0.77 18.70
C GLY A 65 4.67 0.43 19.92
N PHE A 66 3.63 -0.38 19.76
CA PHE A 66 2.75 -0.72 20.88
C PHE A 66 3.38 -1.76 21.80
N SER A 67 2.96 -1.76 23.07
CA SER A 67 3.04 -2.94 23.93
C SER A 67 1.94 -3.94 23.55
N GLY A 68 1.98 -5.16 24.09
CA GLY A 68 0.90 -6.13 23.86
C GLY A 68 -0.45 -5.61 24.36
N ALA A 69 -0.48 -5.03 25.57
CA ALA A 69 -1.70 -4.46 26.17
C ALA A 69 -2.20 -3.22 25.42
N SER A 70 -1.29 -2.31 25.05
CA SER A 70 -1.68 -1.07 24.35
C SER A 70 -2.10 -1.31 22.90
N ALA A 71 -1.66 -2.40 22.26
CA ALA A 71 -2.18 -2.82 20.95
C ALA A 71 -3.67 -3.20 21.01
N VAL A 72 -4.12 -3.84 22.10
CA VAL A 72 -5.54 -4.18 22.31
C VAL A 72 -6.37 -2.92 22.56
N ALA A 73 -5.88 -2.00 23.39
CA ALA A 73 -6.55 -0.71 23.62
C ALA A 73 -6.70 0.09 22.31
N PHE A 74 -5.63 0.14 21.50
CA PHE A 74 -5.65 0.75 20.18
C PHE A 74 -6.71 0.10 19.28
N ALA A 75 -6.77 -1.24 19.22
CA ALA A 75 -7.75 -1.96 18.41
C ALA A 75 -9.20 -1.61 18.79
N ASN A 76 -9.52 -1.60 20.08
CA ASN A 76 -10.85 -1.24 20.58
C ASN A 76 -11.25 0.19 20.18
N ALA A 77 -10.31 1.14 20.26
CA ALA A 77 -10.55 2.52 19.83
C ALA A 77 -10.83 2.63 18.32
N MET A 78 -10.13 1.85 17.49
CA MET A 78 -10.37 1.85 16.03
C MET A 78 -11.73 1.24 15.67
N VAL A 79 -12.15 0.18 16.37
CA VAL A 79 -13.51 -0.38 16.19
C VAL A 79 -14.57 0.65 16.61
N ALA A 80 -14.40 1.29 17.77
CA ALA A 80 -15.33 2.33 18.24
C ALA A 80 -15.42 3.55 17.30
N ALA A 81 -14.33 3.87 16.59
CA ALA A 81 -14.27 4.96 15.61
C ALA A 81 -14.78 4.56 14.20
N GLY A 82 -15.32 3.35 14.03
CA GLY A 82 -15.79 2.86 12.73
C GLY A 82 -14.66 2.63 11.71
N LEU A 83 -13.42 2.48 12.17
CA LEU A 83 -12.25 2.27 11.31
C LEU A 83 -11.97 0.78 11.03
N ALA A 84 -12.57 -0.11 11.82
CA ALA A 84 -12.40 -1.55 11.70
C ALA A 84 -13.68 -2.30 12.08
N HIS A 85 -13.82 -3.51 11.55
CA HIS A 85 -14.95 -4.37 11.86
C HIS A 85 -14.67 -5.09 13.18
N PRO A 86 -15.65 -5.20 14.10
CA PRO A 86 -15.43 -5.87 15.38
C PRO A 86 -15.12 -7.37 15.22
N ASP A 87 -15.70 -8.03 14.22
CA ASP A 87 -15.39 -9.43 13.89
C ASP A 87 -14.03 -9.54 13.14
N PRO A 88 -13.03 -10.24 13.70
CA PRO A 88 -11.74 -10.47 13.05
C PRO A 88 -11.81 -11.23 11.72
N ALA A 89 -12.80 -12.11 11.53
CA ALA A 89 -12.97 -12.87 10.29
C ALA A 89 -13.37 -11.95 9.14
N VAL A 90 -14.36 -11.09 9.36
CA VAL A 90 -14.78 -10.05 8.41
C VAL A 90 -13.66 -9.04 8.17
N GLU A 91 -13.02 -8.56 9.26
CA GLU A 91 -11.92 -7.59 9.17
C GLU A 91 -10.74 -8.13 8.34
N ARG A 92 -10.50 -9.44 8.34
CA ARG A 92 -9.44 -10.06 7.55
C ARG A 92 -9.63 -9.81 6.05
N ASN A 93 -10.86 -9.86 5.56
CA ASN A 93 -11.20 -9.79 4.14
C ASN A 93 -11.31 -8.36 3.61
N ARG A 94 -11.46 -7.36 4.49
CA ARG A 94 -11.66 -5.92 4.17
C ARG A 94 -10.57 -5.17 3.39
N ASN A 95 -9.56 -5.86 2.87
CA ASN A 95 -8.48 -5.20 2.12
C ASN A 95 -8.95 -4.85 0.70
N LEU A 96 -9.67 -3.73 0.57
CA LEU A 96 -10.18 -3.15 -0.67
C LEU A 96 -9.44 -1.83 -0.96
N LEU A 97 -8.74 -1.76 -2.09
CA LEU A 97 -8.20 -0.52 -2.62
C LEU A 97 -9.18 0.06 -3.64
N ALA A 98 -9.62 1.30 -3.44
CA ALA A 98 -10.57 2.00 -4.30
C ALA A 98 -9.91 3.20 -5.00
N PRO A 99 -10.49 3.73 -6.10
CA PRO A 99 -9.95 4.88 -6.81
C PRO A 99 -9.74 6.09 -5.87
N PRO A 100 -8.53 6.66 -5.78
CA PRO A 100 -8.24 7.69 -4.78
C PRO A 100 -9.05 8.97 -4.92
N LEU A 101 -9.52 9.28 -6.13
CA LEU A 101 -10.32 10.48 -6.44
C LEU A 101 -11.80 10.15 -6.68
N LEU A 102 -12.29 9.02 -6.18
CA LEU A 102 -13.70 8.65 -6.32
C LEU A 102 -14.60 9.77 -5.77
N GLY A 103 -15.48 10.30 -6.62
CA GLY A 103 -16.36 11.44 -6.33
C GLY A 103 -15.75 12.83 -6.61
N HIS A 104 -14.46 12.92 -6.93
CA HIS A 104 -13.75 14.18 -7.22
C HIS A 104 -13.21 14.24 -8.65
N ASP A 105 -13.09 13.10 -9.32
CA ASP A 105 -12.60 13.01 -10.70
C ASP A 105 -13.74 12.59 -11.65
N PRO A 106 -14.19 13.49 -12.55
CA PRO A 106 -15.25 13.18 -13.51
C PRO A 106 -14.80 12.18 -14.58
N ASP A 107 -13.50 11.93 -14.73
CA ASP A 107 -12.95 10.99 -15.71
C ASP A 107 -12.99 9.53 -15.19
N ILE A 108 -13.39 9.31 -13.93
CA ILE A 108 -13.65 7.97 -13.39
C ILE A 108 -14.92 7.42 -14.02
N ALA A 109 -14.85 6.18 -14.52
CA ALA A 109 -15.96 5.51 -15.17
C ALA A 109 -17.25 5.54 -14.31
N PRO A 110 -18.41 5.95 -14.87
CA PRO A 110 -19.70 5.89 -14.17
C PRO A 110 -19.98 4.46 -13.69
N GLY A 111 -20.61 4.28 -12.53
CA GLY A 111 -20.84 2.95 -11.93
C GLY A 111 -19.74 2.48 -10.98
N THR A 112 -18.57 3.13 -10.98
CA THR A 112 -17.45 2.74 -10.13
C THR A 112 -17.75 2.97 -8.64
N ALA A 113 -18.47 4.04 -8.29
CA ALA A 113 -18.80 4.35 -6.90
C ALA A 113 -19.75 3.31 -6.31
N GLU A 114 -20.77 2.94 -7.07
CA GLU A 114 -21.76 1.92 -6.74
C GLU A 114 -21.09 0.56 -6.54
N LEU A 115 -20.11 0.21 -7.39
CA LEU A 115 -19.33 -1.02 -7.23
C LEU A 115 -18.50 -1.00 -5.94
N VAL A 116 -17.82 0.10 -5.64
CA VAL A 116 -17.02 0.25 -4.41
C VAL A 116 -17.90 0.16 -3.16
N GLU A 117 -19.10 0.75 -3.20
CA GLU A 117 -20.06 0.73 -2.09
C GLU A 117 -20.67 -0.67 -1.85
N ALA A 118 -20.93 -1.44 -2.91
CA ALA A 118 -21.56 -2.76 -2.80
C ALA A 118 -20.60 -3.86 -2.29
N LEU A 119 -19.29 -3.73 -2.55
CA LEU A 119 -18.30 -4.77 -2.25
C LEU A 119 -18.14 -5.12 -0.76
N PRO A 120 -18.07 -4.17 0.19
CA PRO A 120 -17.88 -4.47 1.61
C PRO A 120 -18.89 -5.47 2.18
N ALA A 121 -20.18 -5.37 1.81
CA ALA A 121 -21.21 -6.30 2.26
C ALA A 121 -20.96 -7.73 1.76
N ALA A 122 -20.62 -7.88 0.48
CA ALA A 122 -20.29 -9.19 -0.08
C ALA A 122 -18.99 -9.77 0.51
N MET A 123 -17.98 -8.93 0.72
CA MET A 123 -16.68 -9.32 1.29
C MET A 123 -16.77 -9.81 2.73
N ALA A 124 -17.80 -9.39 3.49
CA ALA A 124 -18.06 -9.91 4.83
C ALA A 124 -18.46 -11.39 4.82
N GLU A 125 -19.09 -11.85 3.74
CA GLU A 125 -19.55 -13.23 3.52
C GLU A 125 -18.50 -14.11 2.79
N TRP A 126 -17.32 -13.58 2.53
CA TRP A 126 -16.23 -14.34 1.92
C TRP A 126 -15.63 -15.33 2.92
N PRO A 127 -15.10 -16.48 2.45
CA PRO A 127 -14.38 -17.39 3.33
C PRO A 127 -13.13 -16.72 3.91
N ALA A 128 -12.52 -17.35 4.93
CA ALA A 128 -11.29 -16.84 5.52
C ALA A 128 -10.13 -16.88 4.51
N LEU A 129 -9.74 -15.71 3.98
CA LEU A 129 -8.65 -15.58 3.02
C LEU A 129 -7.32 -15.27 3.74
N PRO A 130 -6.16 -15.56 3.12
CA PRO A 130 -4.87 -15.16 3.67
C PRO A 130 -4.82 -13.65 3.96
N GLY A 131 -4.19 -13.22 5.06
CA GLY A 131 -4.19 -11.79 5.47
C GLY A 131 -3.51 -10.81 4.49
N LYS A 132 -2.88 -11.33 3.42
CA LYS A 132 -2.37 -10.53 2.28
C LYS A 132 -3.28 -10.57 1.06
N PHE A 133 -4.37 -11.31 1.04
CA PHE A 133 -5.33 -11.26 -0.05
C PHE A 133 -5.95 -9.85 -0.13
N GLY A 134 -6.27 -9.37 -1.33
CA GLY A 134 -6.85 -8.05 -1.51
C GLY A 134 -7.56 -7.89 -2.83
N LEU A 135 -8.60 -7.06 -2.79
CA LEU A 135 -9.37 -6.61 -3.93
C LEU A 135 -8.95 -5.18 -4.30
N LEU A 136 -8.95 -4.87 -5.58
CA LEU A 136 -8.77 -3.52 -6.11
C LEU A 136 -9.90 -3.19 -7.06
N VAL A 137 -10.45 -1.98 -6.94
CA VAL A 137 -11.35 -1.41 -7.93
C VAL A 137 -10.63 -0.27 -8.65
N ASP A 138 -10.65 -0.30 -9.98
CA ASP A 138 -10.18 0.77 -10.85
C ASP A 138 -11.35 1.29 -11.68
N GLY A 139 -11.38 2.60 -11.92
CA GLY A 139 -12.33 3.22 -12.85
C GLY A 139 -11.63 4.08 -13.90
N GLY A 140 -10.31 3.94 -14.05
CA GLY A 140 -9.50 4.88 -14.81
C GLY A 140 -9.34 6.22 -14.10
N GLY A 141 -9.66 7.31 -14.80
CA GLY A 141 -9.44 8.67 -14.32
C GLY A 141 -7.96 9.09 -14.31
N ARG A 142 -7.68 10.15 -13.56
CA ARG A 142 -6.39 10.85 -13.47
C ARG A 142 -5.35 10.10 -12.65
N LEU A 143 -5.80 9.30 -11.69
CA LEU A 143 -4.95 8.47 -10.82
C LEU A 143 -5.37 7.00 -10.94
N PRO A 144 -5.19 6.39 -12.13
CA PRO A 144 -5.64 5.02 -12.37
C PRO A 144 -4.85 4.04 -11.51
N LEU A 145 -5.55 3.03 -11.00
CA LEU A 145 -5.01 1.95 -10.19
C LEU A 145 -4.72 0.69 -11.00
N ALA A 146 -5.00 0.68 -12.31
CA ALA A 146 -4.78 -0.47 -13.18
C ALA A 146 -3.32 -0.98 -13.21
N GLY A 147 -2.34 -0.14 -12.84
CA GLY A 147 -0.93 -0.52 -12.71
C GLY A 147 -0.56 -1.19 -11.37
N GLU A 148 -1.47 -1.17 -10.40
CA GLU A 148 -1.22 -1.61 -9.04
C GLU A 148 -1.57 -3.08 -8.82
N GLY A 149 -0.87 -3.71 -7.87
CA GLY A 149 -0.98 -5.16 -7.62
C GLY A 149 -2.06 -5.53 -6.60
N ALA A 150 -3.03 -6.35 -7.02
CA ALA A 150 -4.02 -6.98 -6.16
C ALA A 150 -4.11 -8.49 -6.39
N ASP A 151 -4.90 -9.20 -5.57
CA ASP A 151 -5.19 -10.62 -5.82
C ASP A 151 -6.34 -10.75 -6.84
N ILE A 152 -7.36 -9.89 -6.73
CA ILE A 152 -8.40 -9.67 -7.74
C ILE A 152 -8.45 -8.17 -8.03
N MET A 153 -8.56 -7.79 -9.30
CA MET A 153 -8.82 -6.42 -9.75
C MET A 153 -10.11 -6.39 -10.55
N LEU A 154 -10.98 -5.43 -10.24
CA LEU A 154 -12.18 -5.09 -10.99
C LEU A 154 -11.98 -3.71 -11.61
N ARG A 155 -11.96 -3.63 -12.93
CA ARG A 155 -11.86 -2.35 -13.64
C ARG A 155 -13.18 -2.02 -14.32
N HIS A 156 -13.85 -0.99 -13.85
CA HIS A 156 -15.09 -0.51 -14.46
C HIS A 156 -14.77 0.33 -15.70
N THR A 157 -15.39 0.03 -16.84
CA THR A 157 -15.20 0.78 -18.10
C THR A 157 -16.32 1.77 -18.37
N GLY A 158 -17.38 1.74 -17.56
CA GLY A 158 -18.63 2.48 -17.76
C GLY A 158 -19.72 1.62 -18.39
N ALA A 159 -19.34 0.62 -19.18
CA ALA A 159 -20.26 -0.31 -19.84
C ALA A 159 -20.15 -1.76 -19.31
N TRP A 160 -18.95 -2.20 -18.91
CA TRP A 160 -18.70 -3.51 -18.33
C TRP A 160 -17.61 -3.44 -17.27
N VAL A 161 -17.36 -4.56 -16.59
CA VAL A 161 -16.27 -4.71 -15.62
C VAL A 161 -15.27 -5.75 -16.10
N GLU A 162 -14.00 -5.35 -16.18
CA GLU A 162 -12.88 -6.25 -16.44
C GLU A 162 -12.40 -6.89 -15.13
N LEU A 163 -12.26 -8.22 -15.11
CA LEU A 163 -11.72 -8.98 -13.98
C LEU A 163 -10.31 -9.46 -14.30
N ARG A 164 -9.35 -9.08 -13.47
CA ARG A 164 -7.95 -9.50 -13.61
C ARG A 164 -7.47 -10.19 -12.35
N LEU A 165 -6.67 -11.23 -12.53
CA LEU A 165 -6.05 -11.98 -11.44
C LEU A 165 -4.62 -11.53 -11.23
N GLY A 166 -4.20 -11.39 -9.98
CA GLY A 166 -2.83 -10.98 -9.67
C GLY A 166 -1.80 -11.92 -10.32
N GLY A 167 -0.85 -11.37 -11.07
CA GLY A 167 0.17 -12.15 -11.79
C GLY A 167 -0.33 -12.86 -13.06
N GLY A 168 -1.56 -12.60 -13.49
CA GLY A 168 -2.14 -13.15 -14.71
C GLY A 168 -1.92 -12.29 -15.95
N ASP A 169 -2.00 -12.98 -17.08
CA ASP A 169 -1.94 -12.51 -18.47
C ASP A 169 -3.28 -12.72 -19.20
N ALA A 170 -4.33 -13.06 -18.45
CA ALA A 170 -5.70 -13.21 -18.93
C ALA A 170 -6.66 -12.39 -18.07
N MET A 171 -7.75 -11.95 -18.69
CA MET A 171 -8.85 -11.26 -18.04
C MET A 171 -10.20 -11.86 -18.45
N ALA A 172 -11.23 -11.59 -17.69
CA ALA A 172 -12.62 -11.82 -18.09
C ALA A 172 -13.41 -10.52 -18.08
N HIS A 173 -14.57 -10.51 -18.72
CA HIS A 173 -15.52 -9.40 -18.66
C HIS A 173 -16.85 -9.89 -18.09
N CYS A 174 -17.55 -9.02 -17.37
CA CYS A 174 -18.92 -9.27 -16.92
C CYS A 174 -19.74 -7.98 -16.96
N ALA A 175 -21.06 -8.10 -16.88
CA ALA A 175 -21.92 -6.94 -16.69
C ALA A 175 -21.67 -6.31 -15.31
N PRO A 176 -21.83 -4.98 -15.15
CA PRO A 176 -21.61 -4.32 -13.85
C PRO A 176 -22.39 -4.95 -12.69
N ALA A 177 -23.62 -5.40 -12.94
CA ALA A 177 -24.46 -6.07 -11.95
C ALA A 177 -23.90 -7.43 -11.47
N GLU A 178 -23.02 -8.06 -12.24
CA GLU A 178 -22.45 -9.39 -11.95
C GLU A 178 -21.09 -9.29 -11.25
N ALA A 179 -20.46 -8.11 -11.25
CA ALA A 179 -19.08 -7.92 -10.81
C ALA A 179 -18.84 -8.36 -9.35
N VAL A 180 -19.77 -8.03 -8.44
CA VAL A 180 -19.69 -8.43 -7.03
C VAL A 180 -19.80 -9.95 -6.86
N ALA A 181 -20.70 -10.58 -7.62
CA ALA A 181 -20.88 -12.04 -7.60
C ALA A 181 -19.64 -12.75 -8.16
N ALA A 182 -19.09 -12.26 -9.27
CA ALA A 182 -17.88 -12.79 -9.89
C ALA A 182 -16.65 -12.69 -8.98
N ALA A 183 -16.44 -11.53 -8.32
CA ALA A 183 -15.37 -11.37 -7.33
C ALA A 183 -15.53 -12.33 -6.15
N THR A 184 -16.77 -12.55 -5.70
CA THR A 184 -17.08 -13.50 -4.62
C THR A 184 -16.81 -14.95 -5.04
N ALA A 185 -17.16 -15.34 -6.27
CA ALA A 185 -16.85 -16.65 -6.82
C ALA A 185 -15.33 -16.90 -6.87
N LEU A 186 -14.56 -15.93 -7.37
CA LEU A 186 -13.10 -15.98 -7.40
C LEU A 186 -12.48 -16.08 -6.00
N ALA A 187 -12.97 -15.31 -5.04
CA ALA A 187 -12.52 -15.37 -3.64
C ALA A 187 -12.79 -16.75 -3.02
N ARG A 188 -13.97 -17.34 -3.26
CA ARG A 188 -14.30 -18.71 -2.81
C ARG A 188 -13.43 -19.75 -3.48
N HIS A 189 -13.29 -19.70 -4.80
CA HIS A 189 -12.47 -20.64 -5.55
C HIS A 189 -11.00 -20.57 -5.14
N PHE A 190 -10.47 -19.38 -4.82
CA PHE A 190 -9.10 -19.25 -4.33
C PHE A 190 -8.78 -20.14 -3.12
N THR A 191 -9.76 -20.44 -2.26
CA THR A 191 -9.54 -21.33 -1.09
C THR A 191 -9.25 -22.78 -1.47
N THR A 192 -9.62 -23.20 -2.69
CA THR A 192 -9.34 -24.53 -3.22
C THR A 192 -7.97 -24.61 -3.91
N LEU A 193 -7.27 -23.47 -4.08
CA LEU A 193 -6.00 -23.37 -4.79
C LEU A 193 -4.78 -23.51 -3.85
N ALA A 194 -4.94 -24.26 -2.76
CA ALA A 194 -3.86 -24.54 -1.81
C ALA A 194 -2.64 -25.17 -2.53
N PRO A 195 -1.40 -24.86 -2.12
CA PRO A 195 -1.00 -24.08 -0.94
C PRO A 195 -0.83 -22.57 -1.23
N ALA A 196 -1.41 -22.04 -2.31
CA ALA A 196 -1.26 -20.62 -2.67
C ALA A 196 -1.75 -19.70 -1.54
N ARG A 197 -0.94 -18.69 -1.20
CA ARG A 197 -1.30 -17.63 -0.23
C ARG A 197 -1.55 -16.28 -0.88
N ARG A 198 -1.34 -16.19 -2.20
CA ARG A 198 -1.58 -15.03 -3.07
C ARG A 198 -2.05 -15.54 -4.43
N MET A 199 -2.93 -14.81 -5.11
CA MET A 199 -3.44 -15.18 -6.43
C MET A 199 -2.31 -15.42 -7.44
N ARG A 200 -1.26 -14.59 -7.44
CA ARG A 200 -0.09 -14.80 -8.32
C ARG A 200 0.58 -16.16 -8.19
N GLN A 201 0.51 -16.79 -7.01
CA GLN A 201 1.08 -18.12 -6.80
C GLN A 201 0.17 -19.18 -7.40
N ALA A 202 -1.16 -19.01 -7.28
CA ALA A 202 -2.14 -19.87 -7.91
C ALA A 202 -2.08 -19.75 -9.44
N VAL A 203 -2.01 -18.52 -9.97
CA VAL A 203 -1.85 -18.23 -11.40
C VAL A 203 -0.55 -18.83 -11.94
N ALA A 204 0.58 -18.69 -11.24
CA ALA A 204 1.83 -19.31 -11.66
C ALA A 204 1.76 -20.85 -11.70
N ALA A 205 0.87 -21.47 -10.92
CA ALA A 205 0.70 -22.92 -10.86
C ALA A 205 -0.34 -23.46 -11.85
N GLN A 206 -1.43 -22.74 -12.11
CA GLN A 206 -2.58 -23.25 -12.88
C GLN A 206 -2.93 -22.39 -14.11
N GLY A 207 -2.37 -21.19 -14.24
CA GLY A 207 -2.73 -20.22 -15.27
C GLY A 207 -3.99 -19.41 -14.93
N ALA A 208 -4.02 -18.14 -15.33
CA ALA A 208 -5.16 -17.26 -15.05
C ALA A 208 -6.43 -17.70 -15.78
N GLN A 209 -6.30 -18.17 -17.02
CA GLN A 209 -7.42 -18.64 -17.84
C GLN A 209 -8.18 -19.80 -17.19
N ALA A 210 -7.47 -20.79 -16.64
CA ALA A 210 -8.10 -21.94 -15.99
C ALA A 210 -8.85 -21.53 -14.71
N ILE A 211 -8.28 -20.63 -13.91
CA ILE A 211 -8.90 -20.13 -12.68
C ILE A 211 -10.17 -19.33 -12.99
N LEU A 212 -10.14 -18.49 -14.02
CA LEU A 212 -11.32 -17.73 -14.49
C LEU A 212 -12.41 -18.69 -14.99
N ALA A 213 -12.06 -19.65 -15.86
CA ALA A 213 -13.00 -20.63 -16.41
C ALA A 213 -13.65 -21.51 -15.33
N ALA A 214 -12.90 -21.90 -14.29
CA ALA A 214 -13.43 -22.64 -13.14
C ALA A 214 -14.50 -21.86 -12.35
N CYS A 215 -14.53 -20.54 -12.49
CA CYS A 215 -15.56 -19.67 -11.93
C CYS A 215 -16.68 -19.32 -12.93
N GLY A 216 -16.72 -19.98 -14.10
CA GLY A 216 -17.70 -19.70 -15.15
C GLY A 216 -17.45 -18.40 -15.91
N LEU A 217 -16.25 -17.83 -15.81
CA LEU A 217 -15.87 -16.59 -16.48
C LEU A 217 -15.16 -16.90 -17.79
N GLU A 218 -15.64 -16.32 -18.90
CA GLU A 218 -14.98 -16.43 -20.19
C GLU A 218 -13.70 -15.59 -20.19
N ALA A 219 -12.57 -16.28 -20.31
CA ALA A 219 -11.25 -15.67 -20.21
C ALA A 219 -10.68 -15.39 -21.60
N ALA A 220 -10.10 -14.20 -21.76
CA ALA A 220 -9.38 -13.75 -22.95
C ALA A 220 -7.97 -13.25 -22.56
N PRO A 221 -7.01 -13.24 -23.51
CA PRO A 221 -5.70 -12.65 -23.28
C PRO A 221 -5.80 -11.18 -22.82
N ASP A 222 -5.07 -10.82 -21.77
CA ASP A 222 -4.96 -9.46 -21.29
C ASP A 222 -3.75 -8.77 -21.94
N LEU A 223 -4.04 -8.03 -23.00
CA LEU A 223 -3.04 -7.24 -23.72
C LEU A 223 -2.99 -5.78 -23.26
N THR A 224 -3.71 -5.42 -22.20
CA THR A 224 -3.82 -4.02 -21.78
C THR A 224 -2.53 -3.59 -21.07
N PRO A 225 -1.81 -2.57 -21.58
CA PRO A 225 -0.63 -2.06 -20.92
C PRO A 225 -0.95 -1.60 -19.49
N ARG A 226 -0.03 -1.89 -18.56
CA ARG A 226 -0.14 -1.39 -17.19
C ARG A 226 0.42 0.03 -17.12
N PRO A 227 -0.35 1.03 -16.66
CA PRO A 227 0.18 2.38 -16.52
C PRO A 227 1.29 2.40 -15.48
N ALA A 228 2.26 3.29 -15.67
CA ALA A 228 3.25 3.57 -14.64
C ALA A 228 2.56 4.22 -13.42
N PRO A 229 3.08 4.00 -12.19
CA PRO A 229 2.55 4.68 -11.02
C PRO A 229 2.61 6.21 -11.18
N PRO A 230 1.50 6.94 -10.92
CA PRO A 230 1.48 8.39 -11.01
C PRO A 230 2.30 9.05 -9.91
N ILE A 231 2.78 10.25 -10.18
CA ILE A 231 3.31 11.16 -9.15
C ILE A 231 2.14 11.99 -8.64
N ALA A 232 1.60 11.62 -7.48
CA ALA A 232 0.37 12.21 -6.94
C ALA A 232 0.63 13.28 -5.87
N VAL A 233 1.62 14.16 -6.05
CA VAL A 233 1.96 15.23 -5.09
C VAL A 233 1.75 16.63 -5.67
N GLY A 234 1.59 17.62 -4.78
CA GLY A 234 1.35 19.01 -5.14
C GLY A 234 -0.13 19.27 -5.42
N LEU A 235 -0.44 20.42 -6.02
CA LEU A 235 -1.81 20.74 -6.43
C LEU A 235 -2.16 19.97 -7.70
N LEU A 236 -3.07 19.01 -7.57
CA LEU A 236 -3.58 18.18 -8.64
C LEU A 236 -4.85 18.80 -9.23
N PRO A 237 -5.18 18.50 -10.50
CA PRO A 237 -6.43 18.92 -11.11
C PRO A 237 -7.66 18.52 -10.28
N GLY A 238 -8.65 19.42 -10.19
CA GLY A 238 -9.85 19.21 -9.37
C GLY A 238 -9.74 19.73 -7.94
N GLN A 239 -8.82 20.67 -7.68
CA GLN A 239 -8.58 21.26 -6.35
C GLN A 239 -8.23 20.18 -5.31
N VAL A 240 -7.30 19.29 -5.64
CA VAL A 240 -6.87 18.22 -4.73
C VAL A 240 -5.40 18.41 -4.39
N LEU A 241 -5.09 18.53 -3.10
CA LEU A 241 -3.71 18.55 -2.65
C LEU A 241 -3.18 17.14 -2.42
N GLY A 242 -2.13 16.76 -3.14
CA GLY A 242 -1.37 15.54 -2.89
C GLY A 242 -0.18 15.80 -1.98
N VAL A 243 -0.07 15.05 -0.88
CA VAL A 243 1.04 15.16 0.08
C VAL A 243 1.70 13.81 0.32
N ALA A 244 2.99 13.69 -0.02
CA ALA A 244 3.74 12.46 0.20
C ALA A 244 4.47 12.44 1.54
N ALA A 245 4.39 11.30 2.21
CA ALA A 245 5.15 11.03 3.41
C ALA A 245 6.59 10.65 3.04
N PRO A 246 7.63 11.33 3.57
CA PRO A 246 9.02 10.93 3.34
C PRO A 246 9.23 9.46 3.68
N PHE A 247 9.66 8.70 2.67
CA PHE A 247 9.90 7.25 2.78
C PHE A 247 8.67 6.44 3.25
N GLY A 248 7.46 6.99 3.05
CA GLY A 248 6.19 6.35 3.38
C GLY A 248 5.83 6.30 4.86
N GLN A 249 6.45 7.13 5.71
CA GLN A 249 6.07 7.21 7.12
C GLN A 249 5.63 8.62 7.52
N LEU A 250 4.47 8.69 8.18
CA LEU A 250 4.00 9.87 8.87
C LEU A 250 4.28 9.76 10.36
N ARG A 251 4.41 10.92 10.99
CA ARG A 251 4.27 11.11 12.43
C ARG A 251 2.80 11.38 12.75
N ALA A 252 2.36 10.98 13.94
CA ALA A 252 1.01 11.21 14.43
C ALA A 252 0.61 12.69 14.32
N GLU A 253 1.53 13.59 14.67
CA GLU A 253 1.32 15.04 14.60
C GLU A 253 1.08 15.51 13.17
N GLN A 254 1.77 14.91 12.18
CA GLN A 254 1.56 15.21 10.77
C GLN A 254 0.18 14.74 10.31
N LEU A 255 -0.26 13.53 10.68
CA LEU A 255 -1.59 13.04 10.32
C LEU A 255 -2.71 13.89 10.96
N ALA A 256 -2.55 14.30 12.22
CA ALA A 256 -3.49 15.19 12.89
C ALA A 256 -3.56 16.58 12.24
N ALA A 257 -2.42 17.13 11.83
CA ALA A 257 -2.37 18.42 11.15
C ALA A 257 -3.00 18.35 9.74
N LEU A 258 -2.76 17.27 8.98
CA LEU A 258 -3.43 17.04 7.70
C LEU A 258 -4.95 16.88 7.87
N ALA A 259 -5.41 16.27 8.97
CA ALA A 259 -6.83 16.21 9.29
C ALA A 259 -7.43 17.59 9.58
N GLY A 260 -6.70 18.45 10.30
CA GLY A 260 -7.09 19.85 10.48
C GLY A 260 -7.18 20.60 9.15
N LEU A 261 -6.19 20.41 8.27
CA LEU A 261 -6.16 21.03 6.95
C LEU A 261 -7.35 20.60 6.06
N ALA A 262 -7.64 19.29 6.03
CA ALA A 262 -8.77 18.75 5.28
C ALA A 262 -10.12 19.31 5.76
N GLU A 263 -10.30 19.51 7.06
CA GLU A 263 -11.55 20.07 7.61
C GLU A 263 -11.65 21.58 7.42
N GLN A 264 -10.55 22.31 7.52
CA GLN A 264 -10.54 23.79 7.44
C GLN A 264 -10.66 24.32 6.02
N GLN A 265 -10.08 23.60 5.04
CA GLN A 265 -10.00 24.06 3.65
C GLN A 265 -10.71 23.12 2.68
N GLY A 266 -10.78 21.84 2.98
CA GLY A 266 -11.28 20.81 2.08
C GLY A 266 -12.69 20.31 2.42
N ASP A 267 -12.97 19.08 1.99
CA ASP A 267 -14.24 18.38 2.26
C ASP A 267 -14.22 17.57 3.58
N GLY A 268 -13.19 17.73 4.40
CA GLY A 268 -13.00 16.96 5.62
C GLY A 268 -12.54 15.52 5.41
N THR A 269 -12.12 15.12 4.20
CA THR A 269 -11.63 13.77 3.91
C THR A 269 -10.14 13.70 3.57
N LEU A 270 -9.53 12.55 3.83
CA LEU A 270 -8.18 12.20 3.41
C LEU A 270 -8.23 10.87 2.66
N ARG A 271 -7.69 10.84 1.45
CA ARG A 271 -7.68 9.66 0.58
C ARG A 271 -6.30 9.01 0.61
N LEU A 272 -6.26 7.74 1.00
CA LEU A 272 -5.04 6.94 1.02
C LEU A 272 -4.74 6.40 -0.37
N THR A 273 -3.48 6.49 -0.78
CA THR A 273 -3.00 5.97 -2.06
C THR A 273 -1.99 4.84 -1.85
N PRO A 274 -1.77 3.97 -2.86
CA PRO A 274 -0.68 3.01 -2.81
C PRO A 274 0.71 3.65 -3.01
N TRP A 275 0.76 4.95 -3.35
CA TRP A 275 1.99 5.68 -3.73
C TRP A 275 2.62 6.47 -2.58
N ARG A 276 2.33 6.12 -1.32
CA ARG A 276 2.82 6.82 -0.11
C ARG A 276 2.39 8.29 -0.04
N THR A 277 1.27 8.59 -0.68
CA THR A 277 0.69 9.93 -0.75
C THR A 277 -0.70 9.89 -0.13
N LEU A 278 -1.04 10.94 0.61
CA LEU A 278 -2.41 11.26 0.99
C LEU A 278 -2.95 12.33 0.04
N LEU A 279 -4.20 12.22 -0.38
CA LEU A 279 -4.88 13.26 -1.14
C LEU A 279 -5.89 13.95 -0.23
N LEU A 280 -5.94 15.28 -0.31
CA LEU A 280 -6.84 16.13 0.45
C LEU A 280 -7.70 16.92 -0.54
N PRO A 281 -8.92 16.44 -0.86
CA PRO A 281 -9.83 17.14 -1.76
C PRO A 281 -10.27 18.50 -1.19
N GLY A 282 -10.36 19.51 -2.05
CA GLY A 282 -10.75 20.88 -1.73
C GLY A 282 -9.64 21.74 -1.09
N VAL A 283 -8.48 21.16 -0.76
CA VAL A 283 -7.37 21.92 -0.15
C VAL A 283 -6.52 22.58 -1.24
N GLU A 284 -6.37 23.91 -1.15
CA GLU A 284 -5.57 24.70 -2.10
C GLU A 284 -4.27 25.25 -1.50
N ASP A 285 -4.25 25.57 -0.19
CA ASP A 285 -3.04 26.06 0.46
C ASP A 285 -2.20 24.91 0.99
N ALA A 286 -1.10 24.64 0.30
CA ALA A 286 -0.15 23.59 0.64
C ALA A 286 0.88 24.00 1.71
N ALA A 287 0.97 25.29 2.08
CA ALA A 287 2.00 25.79 2.99
C ALA A 287 2.00 25.09 4.36
N PRO A 288 0.85 24.78 5.00
CA PRO A 288 0.83 24.02 6.25
C PRO A 288 1.45 22.62 6.11
N ALA A 289 1.18 21.93 5.00
CA ALA A 289 1.76 20.61 4.74
C ALA A 289 3.28 20.69 4.50
N ALA A 290 3.74 21.74 3.79
CA ALA A 290 5.17 21.98 3.55
C ALA A 290 5.93 22.21 4.87
N ALA A 291 5.37 23.00 5.78
CA ALA A 291 5.97 23.30 7.09
C ALA A 291 6.16 22.04 7.96
N LEU A 292 5.40 20.97 7.70
CA LEU A 292 5.52 19.68 8.37
C LEU A 292 6.61 18.77 7.77
N GLY A 293 7.34 19.25 6.74
CA GLY A 293 8.37 18.48 6.05
C GLY A 293 7.84 17.41 5.10
N LEU A 294 6.54 17.46 4.77
CA LEU A 294 5.91 16.60 3.77
C LEU A 294 6.35 17.00 2.35
N ILE A 295 6.24 16.07 1.42
CA ILE A 295 6.69 16.26 0.05
C ILE A 295 5.52 16.74 -0.81
N LEU A 296 5.73 17.86 -1.49
CA LEU A 296 4.79 18.49 -2.41
C LEU A 296 5.35 18.61 -3.83
N ALA A 297 6.68 18.67 -3.98
CA ALA A 297 7.34 18.83 -5.27
C ALA A 297 7.50 17.47 -5.98
N PRO A 298 6.98 17.30 -7.21
CA PRO A 298 7.10 16.07 -8.00
C PRO A 298 8.54 15.59 -8.23
N GLU A 299 9.50 16.52 -8.26
CA GLU A 299 10.92 16.29 -8.51
C GLU A 299 11.72 15.90 -7.26
N ASP A 300 11.10 15.92 -6.07
CA ASP A 300 11.78 15.64 -4.81
C ASP A 300 12.44 14.25 -4.82
N PRO A 301 13.76 14.15 -4.58
CA PRO A 301 14.51 12.89 -4.69
C PRO A 301 14.00 11.81 -3.72
N ARG A 302 13.33 12.18 -2.62
CA ARG A 302 12.77 11.22 -1.66
C ARG A 302 11.63 10.39 -2.28
N LEU A 303 10.94 10.91 -3.30
CA LEU A 303 9.90 10.17 -4.02
C LEU A 303 10.47 8.98 -4.80
N ARG A 304 11.73 9.05 -5.22
CA ARG A 304 12.42 7.98 -5.96
C ARG A 304 12.98 6.88 -5.06
N ILE A 305 12.83 6.98 -3.75
CA ILE A 305 13.40 6.02 -2.80
C ILE A 305 12.30 5.16 -2.19
N ALA A 306 12.27 3.88 -2.54
CA ALA A 306 11.51 2.87 -1.81
C ALA A 306 12.33 2.39 -0.61
N SER A 307 11.96 2.77 0.61
CA SER A 307 12.67 2.37 1.83
C SER A 307 11.76 1.55 2.73
N CYS A 308 12.27 0.44 3.24
CA CYS A 308 11.54 -0.33 4.26
C CYS A 308 11.61 0.36 5.62
N THR A 309 10.97 -0.21 6.63
CA THR A 309 11.05 0.27 8.00
C THR A 309 12.49 0.33 8.55
N GLY A 310 13.33 -0.65 8.19
CA GLY A 310 14.72 -0.75 8.67
C GLY A 310 14.84 -0.97 10.17
N ALA A 311 16.07 -0.98 10.68
CA ALA A 311 16.37 -0.98 12.11
C ALA A 311 16.15 0.43 12.70
N PRO A 312 15.84 0.55 14.00
CA PRO A 312 15.50 -0.53 14.94
C PRO A 312 14.06 -1.04 14.74
N GLY A 313 13.27 -0.41 13.86
CA GLY A 313 11.85 -0.70 13.68
C GLY A 313 11.54 -2.14 13.25
N CYS A 314 12.44 -2.81 12.55
CA CYS A 314 12.27 -4.17 12.04
C CYS A 314 13.34 -5.08 12.61
N ALA A 315 12.94 -6.11 13.37
CA ALA A 315 13.86 -7.08 13.96
C ALA A 315 14.62 -7.95 12.93
N SER A 316 14.28 -7.86 11.64
CA SER A 316 15.04 -8.53 10.57
C SER A 316 16.05 -7.63 9.89
N ALA A 317 16.05 -6.33 10.18
CA ALA A 317 16.90 -5.37 9.49
C ALA A 317 18.28 -5.27 10.16
N PHE A 318 19.32 -5.14 9.33
CA PHE A 318 20.70 -4.91 9.75
C PHE A 318 21.07 -3.43 9.81
N ILE A 319 20.34 -2.59 9.07
CA ILE A 319 20.64 -1.16 8.91
C ILE A 319 19.40 -0.29 9.17
N ASP A 320 19.63 0.95 9.59
CA ASP A 320 18.60 1.99 9.57
C ASP A 320 18.41 2.50 8.14
N THR A 321 17.38 1.98 7.46
CA THR A 321 17.12 2.30 6.07
C THR A 321 16.57 3.70 5.86
N ARG A 322 15.97 4.33 6.86
CA ARG A 322 15.38 5.68 6.71
C ARG A 322 16.41 6.76 6.94
N ALA A 323 17.30 6.59 7.92
CA ALA A 323 18.47 7.44 8.05
C ALA A 323 19.36 7.36 6.80
N ALA A 324 19.59 6.15 6.28
CA ALA A 324 20.30 5.97 5.02
C ALA A 324 19.57 6.61 3.84
N ALA A 325 18.24 6.48 3.76
CA ALA A 325 17.43 7.07 2.69
C ALA A 325 17.53 8.60 2.64
N ALA A 326 17.58 9.27 3.80
CA ALA A 326 17.78 10.72 3.85
C ALA A 326 19.12 11.13 3.23
N ARG A 327 20.20 10.39 3.52
CA ARG A 327 21.53 10.64 2.94
C ARG A 327 21.58 10.34 1.44
N VAL A 328 20.93 9.25 1.00
CA VAL A 328 20.81 8.90 -0.42
C VAL A 328 19.99 9.95 -1.18
N ALA A 329 18.90 10.47 -0.60
CA ALA A 329 18.09 11.51 -1.22
C ALA A 329 18.90 12.79 -1.47
N ALA A 330 19.73 13.19 -0.49
CA ALA A 330 20.60 14.36 -0.60
C ALA A 330 21.66 14.22 -1.71
N ALA A 331 22.02 12.99 -2.09
CA ALA A 331 22.94 12.74 -3.21
C ALA A 331 22.28 12.91 -4.59
N GLY A 332 20.95 13.06 -4.67
CA GLY A 332 20.25 13.43 -5.90
C GLY A 332 20.27 12.40 -7.03
N LEU A 333 20.56 11.13 -6.72
CA LEU A 333 20.70 10.07 -7.72
C LEU A 333 19.43 9.89 -8.60
N PRO A 334 19.58 9.60 -9.90
CA PRO A 334 18.46 9.35 -10.80
C PRO A 334 17.89 7.93 -10.65
N GLY A 335 16.68 7.72 -11.15
CA GLY A 335 16.01 6.42 -11.16
C GLY A 335 15.46 5.97 -9.80
N LEU A 336 14.71 4.87 -9.81
CA LEU A 336 14.18 4.25 -8.59
C LEU A 336 15.32 3.61 -7.78
N LEU A 337 15.39 3.94 -6.50
CA LEU A 337 16.33 3.37 -5.54
C LEU A 337 15.57 2.58 -4.49
N HIS A 338 16.03 1.35 -4.22
CA HIS A 338 15.46 0.52 -3.18
C HIS A 338 16.42 0.39 -2.01
N LEU A 339 16.02 0.85 -0.83
CA LEU A 339 16.76 0.69 0.41
C LEU A 339 16.09 -0.37 1.28
N SER A 340 16.73 -1.53 1.37
CA SER A 340 16.21 -2.68 2.11
C SER A 340 17.08 -3.01 3.30
N GLY A 341 16.47 -3.14 4.48
CA GLY A 341 17.20 -3.45 5.71
C GLY A 341 17.75 -4.87 5.75
N CYS A 342 17.25 -5.74 4.87
CA CYS A 342 17.64 -7.15 4.75
C CYS A 342 17.25 -7.69 3.37
N ALA A 343 17.53 -8.97 3.10
CA ALA A 343 17.22 -9.63 1.83
C ALA A 343 15.72 -9.74 1.47
N LYS A 344 14.79 -9.42 2.39
CA LYS A 344 13.33 -9.57 2.17
C LYS A 344 12.75 -8.61 1.12
N GLY A 345 13.37 -7.44 0.93
CA GLY A 345 12.92 -6.46 -0.06
C GLY A 345 11.50 -5.93 0.14
N CYS A 346 11.06 -5.72 1.39
CA CYS A 346 9.66 -5.44 1.70
C CYS A 346 9.09 -4.19 1.03
N ALA A 347 9.90 -3.15 0.84
CA ALA A 347 9.45 -1.88 0.26
C ALA A 347 9.30 -1.93 -1.26
N HIS A 348 10.13 -2.74 -1.93
CA HIS A 348 10.06 -2.97 -3.38
C HIS A 348 10.41 -4.43 -3.69
N PRO A 349 9.42 -5.35 -3.77
CA PRO A 349 9.68 -6.77 -4.00
C PRO A 349 10.21 -7.11 -5.41
N GLY A 350 10.02 -6.19 -6.37
CA GLY A 350 10.51 -6.31 -7.74
C GLY A 350 11.97 -5.87 -7.88
N PRO A 351 12.55 -6.00 -9.10
CA PRO A 351 13.86 -5.47 -9.38
C PRO A 351 13.83 -3.92 -9.38
N ALA A 352 14.95 -3.31 -8.96
CA ALA A 352 15.17 -1.87 -9.09
C ALA A 352 16.54 -1.61 -9.74
N PRO A 353 16.72 -0.49 -10.47
CA PRO A 353 18.00 -0.11 -11.07
C PRO A 353 19.15 -0.15 -10.07
N ALA A 354 18.92 0.32 -8.84
CA ALA A 354 19.85 0.14 -7.74
C ALA A 354 19.12 -0.19 -6.44
N THR A 355 19.61 -1.22 -5.76
CA THR A 355 19.16 -1.63 -4.43
C THR A 355 20.34 -1.61 -3.46
N LEU A 356 20.22 -0.86 -2.37
CA LEU A 356 21.12 -1.00 -1.21
C LEU A 356 20.47 -1.94 -0.20
N VAL A 357 21.19 -2.98 0.18
CA VAL A 357 20.72 -4.01 1.12
C VAL A 357 21.60 -4.04 2.35
N GLY A 358 21.00 -4.03 3.54
CA GLY A 358 21.71 -4.30 4.79
C GLY A 358 22.01 -5.78 4.98
N GLY A 359 23.23 -6.08 5.40
CA GLY A 359 23.71 -7.40 5.80
C GLY A 359 24.59 -7.32 7.05
N PRO A 360 25.12 -8.47 7.52
CA PRO A 360 25.94 -8.54 8.73
C PRO A 360 27.22 -7.67 8.62
N ASP A 361 27.77 -7.53 7.42
CA ASP A 361 29.02 -6.80 7.16
C ASP A 361 28.79 -5.35 6.69
N GLY A 362 27.56 -4.82 6.82
CA GLY A 362 27.19 -3.48 6.37
C GLY A 362 26.31 -3.50 5.12
N TYR A 363 26.62 -2.63 4.14
CA TYR A 363 25.80 -2.44 2.94
C TYR A 363 26.29 -3.32 1.79
N ALA A 364 25.33 -3.79 0.99
CA ALA A 364 25.55 -4.42 -0.29
C ALA A 364 24.75 -3.70 -1.39
N ILE A 365 25.28 -3.69 -2.61
CA ILE A 365 24.66 -3.08 -3.78
C ILE A 365 24.26 -4.16 -4.77
N ILE A 366 23.01 -4.12 -5.20
CA ILE A 366 22.46 -4.94 -6.28
C ILE A 366 22.00 -3.99 -7.39
N ARG A 367 22.41 -4.26 -8.63
CA ARG A 367 21.97 -3.50 -9.82
C ARG A 367 20.95 -4.32 -10.60
N ASP A 368 19.90 -3.66 -11.09
CA ASP A 368 18.83 -4.25 -11.90
C ASP A 368 18.22 -5.53 -11.29
N GLY A 369 18.13 -5.56 -9.96
CA GLY A 369 17.80 -6.76 -9.20
C GLY A 369 17.00 -6.49 -7.94
N ARG A 370 16.57 -7.57 -7.30
CA ARG A 370 15.78 -7.60 -6.07
C ARG A 370 16.72 -7.61 -4.86
N ALA A 371 16.22 -7.23 -3.69
CA ALA A 371 17.02 -7.20 -2.46
C ALA A 371 17.61 -8.57 -2.03
N GLY A 372 17.06 -9.69 -2.52
CA GLY A 372 17.55 -11.03 -2.22
C GLY A 372 18.53 -11.60 -3.23
N ASP A 373 18.83 -10.86 -4.30
CA ASP A 373 19.70 -11.34 -5.38
C ASP A 373 21.18 -11.19 -5.00
N ARG A 374 22.06 -11.75 -5.84
CA ARG A 374 23.51 -11.70 -5.62
C ARG A 374 24.00 -10.23 -5.74
N PRO A 375 24.71 -9.70 -4.73
CA PRO A 375 25.23 -8.34 -4.79
C PRO A 375 26.41 -8.21 -5.75
N ALA A 376 26.50 -7.05 -6.40
CA ALA A 376 27.64 -6.62 -7.20
C ALA A 376 28.81 -6.16 -6.32
N ALA A 377 28.52 -5.61 -5.15
CA ALA A 377 29.49 -5.25 -4.12
C ALA A 377 28.86 -5.42 -2.73
N ALA A 378 29.66 -5.78 -1.72
CA ALA A 378 29.20 -6.01 -0.35
C ALA A 378 30.27 -5.62 0.66
N GLY A 379 29.91 -5.55 1.95
CA GLY A 379 30.84 -5.17 3.02
C GLY A 379 31.16 -3.67 3.04
N LEU A 380 30.25 -2.84 2.53
CA LEU A 380 30.47 -1.41 2.35
C LEU A 380 29.95 -0.60 3.54
N THR A 381 30.61 0.51 3.85
CA THR A 381 29.97 1.60 4.61
C THR A 381 28.94 2.32 3.73
N LEU A 382 28.07 3.13 4.35
CA LEU A 382 27.11 3.92 3.57
C LEU A 382 27.82 4.93 2.64
N GLU A 383 28.91 5.53 3.09
CA GLU A 383 29.73 6.46 2.29
C GLU A 383 30.31 5.76 1.05
N GLN A 384 30.87 4.56 1.24
CA GLN A 384 31.40 3.77 0.14
C GLN A 384 30.28 3.36 -0.83
N ALA A 385 29.13 2.94 -0.31
CA ALA A 385 27.99 2.58 -1.14
C ALA A 385 27.49 3.76 -1.98
N LEU A 386 27.39 4.95 -1.38
CA LEU A 386 27.03 6.19 -2.09
C LEU A 386 28.04 6.53 -3.19
N ALA A 387 29.34 6.44 -2.90
CA ALA A 387 30.39 6.67 -3.88
C ALA A 387 30.32 5.69 -5.07
N VAL A 388 29.90 4.44 -4.84
CA VAL A 388 29.70 3.44 -5.90
C VAL A 388 28.46 3.77 -6.74
N LEU A 389 27.37 4.23 -6.11
CA LEU A 389 26.12 4.56 -6.81
C LEU A 389 26.20 5.85 -7.63
N GLN A 390 27.08 6.78 -7.25
CA GLN A 390 27.35 8.01 -8.00
C GLN A 390 28.23 7.78 -9.24
N ARG A 391 28.88 6.61 -9.34
CA ARG A 391 29.62 6.24 -10.55
C ARG A 391 28.62 5.76 -11.61
N PRO A 392 28.78 6.23 -12.87
CA PRO A 392 27.88 5.87 -13.96
C PRO A 392 27.81 4.37 -14.20
#